data_AF-A0A7K3H192-F1
#
_entry.id   AF-A0A7K3H192-F1
#
_cell.length_a   1.000
_cell.length_b   1.000
_cell.length_c   1.000
_cell.angle_alpha   90.00
_cell.angle_beta   90.00
_cell.angle_gamma   90.00
#
_symmetry.space_group_name_H-M   'P 1'
#
loop_
_entity.id
_entity.type
_entity.pdbx_description
1 polymer ?
#
loop_
_entity_poly.entity_id
_entity_poly.type
_entity_poly.pdbx_seq_one_letter_code
_entity_poly.pdbx_strand_id
1 'polypeptide(L)'
;MAAVGSDSSYSDVAARFTGRPATAERRLSGSLGEVVLDDGRTVVVKVVDGPGAVRAEAAGLRWLAAAGAARVPVVHGHDERRLVVDRVAQGPPGVAAADRFGRE
;
A
#
# COMPACT_ATOMS: atom_id res chain seq x y z
N MET A 1 -15.50 29.00 -12.71
CA MET A 1 -14.46 27.96 -12.88
C MET A 1 -13.50 28.08 -11.72
N ALA A 2 -13.85 27.47 -10.58
CA ALA A 2 -13.02 27.48 -9.38
C ALA A 2 -12.16 26.23 -9.38
N ALA A 3 -10.86 26.38 -9.14
CA ALA A 3 -9.93 25.29 -8.97
C ALA A 3 -10.38 24.44 -7.77
N VAL A 4 -10.77 23.18 -8.04
CA VAL A 4 -10.90 22.14 -7.03
C VAL A 4 -9.54 21.99 -6.35
N GLY A 5 -9.49 22.18 -5.04
CA GLY A 5 -8.29 21.93 -4.24
C GLY A 5 -7.76 20.53 -4.55
N SER A 6 -6.47 20.45 -4.89
CA SER A 6 -5.84 19.23 -5.38
C SER A 6 -6.10 18.07 -4.43
N ASP A 7 -6.87 17.07 -4.88
CA ASP A 7 -6.83 15.75 -4.26
C ASP A 7 -5.37 15.29 -4.39
N SER A 8 -4.67 15.21 -3.25
CA SER A 8 -3.22 14.96 -3.26
C SER A 8 -2.91 13.67 -4.05
N SER A 9 -1.97 13.75 -4.99
CA SER A 9 -1.65 12.66 -5.90
C SER A 9 -1.14 11.43 -5.11
N TYR A 10 -1.23 10.22 -5.68
CA TYR A 10 -0.66 9.05 -5.00
C TYR A 10 0.84 9.23 -4.74
N SER A 11 1.54 9.93 -5.63
CA SER A 11 2.95 10.32 -5.48
C SER A 11 3.21 11.13 -4.20
N ASP A 12 2.40 12.17 -3.94
CA ASP A 12 2.55 13.01 -2.75
C ASP A 12 2.32 12.21 -1.47
N VAL A 13 1.30 11.36 -1.47
CA VAL A 13 0.91 10.53 -0.33
C VAL A 13 1.98 9.49 -0.04
N ALA A 14 2.46 8.82 -1.08
CA ALA A 14 3.58 7.89 -0.98
C ALA A 14 4.83 8.59 -0.45
N ALA A 15 5.17 9.76 -0.99
CA ALA A 15 6.37 10.48 -0.56
C ALA A 15 6.29 10.92 0.89
N ARG A 16 5.13 11.41 1.33
CA ARG A 16 4.88 11.77 2.73
C ARG A 16 5.08 10.59 3.68
N PHE A 17 4.52 9.43 3.37
CA PHE A 17 4.53 8.28 4.30
C PHE A 17 5.77 7.42 4.21
N THR A 18 6.53 7.51 3.12
CA THR A 18 7.79 6.77 2.96
C THR A 18 9.01 7.63 3.27
N GLY A 19 8.87 8.95 3.29
CA GLY A 19 9.99 9.89 3.39
C GLY A 19 10.88 9.92 2.15
N ARG A 20 10.39 9.39 1.02
CA ARG A 20 11.14 9.24 -0.24
C ARG A 20 10.41 9.92 -1.39
N PRO A 21 11.08 10.72 -2.22
CA PRO A 21 10.48 11.26 -3.44
C PRO A 21 9.91 10.16 -4.35
N ALA A 22 8.75 10.43 -4.94
CA ALA A 22 8.19 9.62 -6.02
C ALA A 22 8.84 9.98 -7.36
N THR A 23 9.13 8.99 -8.19
CA THR A 23 9.71 9.15 -9.53
C THR A 23 8.73 8.78 -10.64
N ALA A 24 7.75 7.91 -10.35
CA ALA A 24 6.68 7.57 -11.27
C ALA A 24 5.42 7.12 -10.51
N GLU A 25 4.26 7.29 -11.14
CA GLU A 25 2.97 6.84 -10.62
C GLU A 25 2.19 6.13 -11.72
N ARG A 26 1.52 5.03 -11.36
CA ARG A 26 0.60 4.30 -12.22
C ARG A 26 -0.68 3.98 -11.47
N ARG A 27 -1.81 4.45 -12.00
CA ARG A 27 -3.13 4.03 -11.51
C ARG A 27 -3.43 2.60 -11.95
N LEU A 28 -3.73 1.72 -11.01
CA LEU A 28 -4.13 0.33 -11.27
C LEU A 28 -5.65 0.18 -11.37
N SER A 29 -6.39 0.94 -10.56
CA SER A 29 -7.87 0.94 -10.56
C SER A 29 -8.43 2.26 -10.02
N GLY A 30 -9.75 2.35 -9.86
CA GLY A 30 -10.43 3.50 -9.28
C GLY A 30 -9.88 3.91 -7.90
N SER A 31 -9.42 2.96 -7.10
CA SER A 31 -9.00 3.16 -5.70
C SER A 31 -7.58 2.65 -5.41
N LEU A 32 -6.80 2.34 -6.44
CA LEU A 32 -5.47 1.72 -6.28
C LEU A 32 -4.44 2.36 -7.21
N GLY A 33 -3.33 2.79 -6.64
CA GLY A 33 -2.17 3.30 -7.37
C GLY A 33 -0.88 2.61 -6.96
N GLU A 34 0.06 2.49 -7.90
CA GLU A 34 1.45 2.15 -7.65
C GLU A 34 2.31 3.40 -7.80
N VAL A 35 3.28 3.56 -6.91
CA VAL A 35 4.25 4.65 -6.94
C VAL A 35 5.66 4.08 -6.85
N VAL A 36 6.50 4.44 -7.82
CA VAL A 36 7.93 4.14 -7.80
C VAL A 36 8.63 5.26 -7.03
N LEU A 37 9.45 4.89 -6.06
CA LEU A 37 10.25 5.80 -5.24
C LEU A 37 11.64 5.99 -5.86
N ASP A 38 12.35 7.03 -5.43
CA ASP A 38 13.70 7.36 -5.88
C ASP A 38 14.78 6.33 -5.49
N ASP A 39 14.49 5.44 -4.54
CA ASP A 39 15.34 4.32 -4.16
C ASP A 39 15.02 3.02 -4.92
N GLY A 40 14.13 3.09 -5.92
CA GLY A 40 13.74 1.97 -6.75
C GLY A 40 12.69 1.05 -6.13
N ARG A 41 12.25 1.27 -4.88
CA ARG A 41 11.11 0.54 -4.32
C ARG A 41 9.81 1.00 -4.97
N THR A 42 8.85 0.08 -5.06
CA THR A 42 7.47 0.40 -5.45
C THR A 42 6.56 0.23 -4.24
N VAL A 43 5.72 1.22 -3.97
CA VAL A 43 4.66 1.14 -2.96
C VAL A 43 3.29 1.19 -3.61
N VAL A 44 2.29 0.72 -2.87
CA VAL A 44 0.88 0.77 -3.26
C VAL A 44 0.17 1.79 -2.39
N VAL A 45 -0.58 2.69 -3.02
CA VAL A 45 -1.51 3.60 -2.36
C VAL A 45 -2.93 3.08 -2.58
N LYS A 46 -3.62 2.73 -1.50
CA LYS A 46 -5.02 2.32 -1.50
C LYS A 46 -5.89 3.47 -1.03
N VAL A 47 -6.88 3.85 -1.82
CA VAL A 47 -7.98 4.72 -1.37
C VAL A 47 -9.05 3.82 -0.76
N VAL A 48 -9.44 4.10 0.48
CA VAL A 48 -10.43 3.31 1.21
C VAL A 48 -11.55 4.23 1.65
N ASP A 49 -12.78 3.84 1.32
CA ASP A 49 -13.98 4.55 1.74
C ASP A 49 -14.54 3.95 3.04
N GLY A 50 -15.20 4.80 3.83
CA GLY A 50 -15.86 4.40 5.07
C GLY A 50 -15.14 4.92 6.33
N PRO A 51 -15.89 5.38 7.35
CA PRO A 51 -15.31 5.90 8.59
C PRO A 51 -14.39 4.88 9.27
N GLY A 52 -13.12 5.24 9.45
CA GLY A 52 -12.14 4.41 10.15
C GLY A 52 -11.67 3.18 9.39
N ALA A 53 -12.08 2.97 8.14
CA ALA A 53 -11.70 1.80 7.35
C ALA A 53 -10.18 1.69 7.16
N VAL A 54 -9.52 2.80 6.80
CA VAL A 54 -8.06 2.88 6.68
C VAL A 54 -7.35 2.52 7.99
N ARG A 55 -7.84 3.05 9.12
CA ARG A 55 -7.27 2.76 10.45
C ARG A 55 -7.41 1.29 10.81
N ALA A 56 -8.58 0.70 10.52
CA ALA A 56 -8.83 -0.71 10.76
C ALA A 56 -7.91 -1.61 9.92
N GLU A 57 -7.76 -1.32 8.63
CA GLU A 57 -6.85 -2.08 7.75
C GLU A 57 -5.39 -1.96 8.21
N ALA A 58 -4.92 -0.74 8.52
CA ALA A 58 -3.57 -0.51 9.01
C ALA A 58 -3.30 -1.23 10.34
N ALA A 59 -4.26 -1.20 11.27
CA ALA A 59 -4.16 -1.91 12.54
C ALA A 59 -4.13 -3.43 12.34
N GLY A 60 -4.97 -3.97 11.45
CA GLY A 60 -5.01 -5.39 11.12
C GLY A 60 -3.69 -5.88 10.53
N LEU A 61 -3.12 -5.14 9.56
CA LEU A 61 -1.83 -5.49 8.96
C LEU A 61 -0.68 -5.44 9.98
N ARG A 62 -0.66 -4.44 10.87
CA ARG A 62 0.33 -4.35 11.95
C ARG A 62 0.19 -5.48 12.96
N TRP A 63 -1.04 -5.85 13.31
CA TRP A 63 -1.33 -6.98 14.20
C TRP A 63 -0.87 -8.31 13.58
N LEU A 64 -1.18 -8.55 12.30
CA LEU A 64 -0.71 -9.73 11.57
C LEU A 64 0.82 -9.77 11.47
N ALA A 65 1.47 -8.64 11.19
CA ALA A 65 2.92 -8.55 11.12
C ALA A 65 3.57 -8.88 12.48
N ALA A 66 2.99 -8.39 13.58
CA ALA A 66 3.48 -8.65 14.93
C ALA A 66 3.35 -10.12 15.34
N ALA A 67 2.33 -10.83 14.82
CA ALA A 67 2.17 -12.26 15.07
C ALA A 67 3.28 -13.11 14.39
N GLY A 68 3.91 -12.59 13.33
CA GLY A 68 4.98 -13.29 12.60
C GLY A 68 4.55 -14.58 11.90
N ALA A 69 3.24 -14.87 11.86
CA ALA A 69 2.68 -16.12 11.34
C ALA A 69 2.46 -16.12 9.81
N ALA A 70 2.58 -14.96 9.16
CA ALA A 70 2.50 -14.83 7.71
C ALA A 70 3.29 -13.60 7.25
N ARG A 71 3.86 -13.67 6.04
CA ARG A 71 4.47 -12.50 5.40
C ARG A 71 3.38 -11.56 4.90
N VAL A 72 3.23 -10.42 5.57
CA VAL A 72 2.28 -9.35 5.19
C VAL A 72 3.04 -8.10 4.73
N PRO A 73 2.44 -7.26 3.86
CA PRO A 73 3.05 -6.00 3.43
C PRO A 73 3.35 -5.08 4.61
N VAL A 74 4.50 -4.41 4.59
CA VAL A 74 4.78 -3.33 5.56
C VAL A 74 3.83 -2.17 5.31
N VAL A 75 3.32 -1.59 6.39
CA VAL A 75 2.54 -0.34 6.38
C VAL A 75 3.50 0.83 6.55
N HIS A 76 3.66 1.65 5.51
CA HIS A 76 4.49 2.86 5.55
C HIS A 76 3.77 4.00 6.28
N GLY A 77 2.45 4.09 6.12
CA GLY A 77 1.64 5.08 6.81
C GLY A 77 0.26 5.23 6.18
N HIS A 78 -0.56 6.10 6.77
CA HIS A 78 -1.90 6.35 6.27
C HIS A 78 -2.45 7.71 6.72
N ASP A 79 -3.38 8.25 5.95
CA ASP A 79 -4.27 9.35 6.37
C ASP A 79 -5.68 8.82 6.61
N GLU A 80 -6.71 9.68 6.56
CA GLU A 80 -8.10 9.29 6.78
C GLU A 80 -8.68 8.45 5.63
N ARG A 81 -8.16 8.58 4.41
CA ARG A 81 -8.71 7.99 3.18
C ARG A 81 -7.73 7.10 2.44
N ARG A 82 -6.44 7.16 2.76
CA ARG A 82 -5.37 6.49 2.01
C ARG A 82 -4.42 5.73 2.88
N LEU A 83 -4.06 4.52 2.45
CA LEU A 83 -3.09 3.63 3.07
C LEU A 83 -1.92 3.38 2.11
N VAL A 84 -0.69 3.51 2.61
CA VAL A 84 0.54 3.20 1.85
C VAL A 84 1.18 1.92 2.38
N VAL A 85 1.32 0.92 1.51
CA VAL A 85 1.92 -0.39 1.83
C VAL A 85 2.95 -0.82 0.80
N ASP A 86 3.76 -1.82 1.13
CA ASP A 86 4.64 -2.48 0.17
C ASP A 86 3.87 -2.98 -1.07
N ARG A 87 4.52 -2.88 -2.23
CA ARG A 87 4.11 -3.68 -3.38
C ARG A 87 4.59 -5.11 -3.22
N VAL A 88 3.66 -6.05 -3.06
CA VAL A 88 3.97 -7.48 -3.15
C VAL A 88 4.13 -7.88 -4.61
N ALA A 89 5.29 -8.39 -4.99
CA ALA A 89 5.55 -8.93 -6.32
C ALA A 89 4.70 -10.18 -6.56
N GLN A 90 4.09 -10.28 -7.73
CA GLN A 90 3.34 -11.49 -8.09
C GLN A 90 4.29 -12.60 -8.51
N GLY A 91 4.01 -13.82 -8.06
CA GLY A 91 4.64 -15.05 -8.54
C GLY A 91 3.62 -15.98 -9.20
N PRO A 92 4.07 -17.00 -9.93
CA PRO A 92 3.16 -17.98 -10.51
C PRO A 92 2.39 -18.73 -9.41
N PRO A 93 1.07 -18.95 -9.58
CA PRO A 93 0.33 -19.83 -8.68
C PRO A 93 0.85 -21.27 -8.84
N GLY A 94 0.95 -22.02 -7.74
CA GLY A 94 1.41 -23.41 -7.79
C GLY A 94 1.27 -24.13 -6.45
N VAL A 95 1.16 -25.46 -6.51
CA VAL A 95 0.99 -26.33 -5.32
C VAL A 95 2.12 -26.11 -4.32
N ALA A 96 3.38 -26.11 -4.77
CA ALA A 96 4.52 -25.88 -3.90
C ALA A 96 4.51 -24.49 -3.23
N ALA A 97 3.98 -23.46 -3.92
CA ALA A 97 3.84 -22.13 -3.34
C ALA A 97 2.73 -22.08 -2.26
N ALA A 98 1.63 -22.80 -2.48
CA ALA A 98 0.55 -22.95 -1.51
C ALA A 98 0.99 -23.78 -0.29
N ASP A 99 1.71 -24.89 -0.49
CA ASP A 99 2.26 -25.70 0.59
C ASP A 99 3.23 -24.91 1.45
N ARG A 100 4.11 -24.10 0.84
CA ARG A 100 5.00 -23.21 1.57
C ARG A 100 4.21 -22.19 2.39
N PHE A 101 3.20 -21.56 1.80
CA PHE A 101 2.34 -20.60 2.50
C PHE A 101 1.59 -21.20 3.69
N GLY A 102 1.25 -22.50 3.66
CA GLY A 102 0.60 -23.18 4.78
C GLY A 102 1.54 -23.71 5.87
N ARG A 103 2.86 -23.70 5.64
CA ARG A 103 3.87 -24.30 6.54
C ARG A 103 4.82 -23.27 7.15
N GLU A 104 5.17 -22.23 6.40
CA GLU A 104 6.02 -21.10 6.82
C GLU A 104 5.17 -19.93 7.31
#